data_AF-A0A955WGI5-F1
#
_entry.id   AF-A0A955WGI5-F1
#
_cell.length_a   1.000
_cell.length_b   1.000
_cell.length_c   1.000
_cell.angle_alpha   90.00
_cell.angle_beta   90.00
_cell.angle_gamma   90.00
#
_symmetry.space_group_name_H-M   'P 1'
#
loop_
_entity.id
_entity.type
_entity.pdbx_description
1 polymer ?
#
loop_
_entity_poly.entity_id
_entity_poly.type
_entity_poly.pdbx_seq_one_letter_code
_entity_poly.pdbx_strand_id
1 'polypeptide(L)'
;MEDLIQFFAILAVMVIQWVIRQAAKKREAAASGAPPPPIAGKPAVAPTANAAALVGRVAEQLDSLIESGRALRARGERLRVSIAGDGPFSALRAATAVPTLADVDAVLDDLAELRGMLADASPEQALLQVQMQYDPRAAWRAWQWAELRLSVLEHAASARRDPLRAETLADADAVAAALLAPLNAFAASEGLALPAQRPICVPTGNGGEAVLQGLLPNTPVVFVPHGFGDDLLRWPAVAHEISHVIWRNLPGFAEDVVALTPTDKPPLLPRPMGRRMQFDVTAMWRGWIEELTADAFAALTLGPAALRGLMHIFARPDDAEAVTRAAAVDQERLAEHPPAHLRVHLVGRLLARQGFTADVHRLLREWDDAHDRPDALLLPLAFGGTVRMPAEATLDAGFALIERLLTEPMPSLGGLTLLDVPG
;
A
#
# COMPACT_ATOMS: atom_id res chain seq x y z
N MET A 1 15.05 -10.98 10.81
CA MET A 1 14.33 -9.74 10.40
C MET A 1 14.28 -8.75 11.55
N GLU A 2 13.84 -9.16 12.76
CA GLU A 2 13.94 -8.34 13.98
C GLU A 2 15.39 -7.93 14.30
N ASP A 3 16.36 -8.83 14.18
CA ASP A 3 17.78 -8.55 14.44
C ASP A 3 18.36 -7.42 13.57
N LEU A 4 17.81 -7.20 12.36
CA LEU A 4 18.30 -6.21 11.41
C LEU A 4 17.71 -4.81 11.64
N ILE A 5 16.43 -4.75 12.04
CA ILE A 5 15.79 -3.52 12.53
C ILE A 5 16.48 -3.08 13.82
N GLN A 6 16.78 -4.04 14.69
CA GLN A 6 17.53 -3.82 15.91
C GLN A 6 18.95 -3.33 15.61
N PHE A 7 19.62 -3.86 14.57
CA PHE A 7 20.92 -3.37 14.10
C PHE A 7 20.90 -1.89 13.70
N PHE A 8 20.00 -1.45 12.82
CA PHE A 8 19.99 -0.04 12.39
C PHE A 8 19.54 0.92 13.49
N ALA A 9 18.65 0.48 14.39
CA ALA A 9 18.30 1.24 15.59
C ALA A 9 19.49 1.36 16.56
N ILE A 10 20.22 0.27 16.79
CA ILE A 10 21.42 0.24 17.64
C ILE A 10 22.53 1.09 17.03
N LEU A 11 22.80 0.95 15.72
CA LEU A 11 23.83 1.72 15.02
C LEU A 11 23.52 3.22 15.10
N ALA A 12 22.28 3.62 14.80
CA ALA A 12 21.86 5.02 14.89
C ALA A 12 21.97 5.57 16.32
N VAL A 13 21.51 4.83 17.33
CA VAL A 13 21.58 5.24 18.74
C VAL A 13 23.04 5.33 19.22
N MET A 14 23.88 4.37 18.87
CA MET A 14 25.29 4.33 19.28
C MET A 14 26.10 5.47 18.63
N VAL A 15 25.85 5.75 17.36
CA VAL A 15 26.48 6.86 16.64
C VAL A 15 26.04 8.21 17.22
N ILE A 16 24.74 8.40 17.48
CA ILE A 16 24.22 9.62 18.14
C ILE A 16 24.85 9.81 19.52
N GLN A 17 24.93 8.76 20.33
CA GLN A 17 25.55 8.84 21.66
C GLN A 17 27.05 9.15 21.59
N TRP A 18 27.76 8.62 20.60
CA TRP A 18 29.18 8.93 20.39
C TRP A 18 29.38 10.39 19.99
N VAL A 19 28.58 10.91 19.06
CA VAL A 19 28.61 12.33 18.65
C VAL A 19 28.31 13.26 19.82
N ILE A 20 27.29 12.95 20.63
CA ILE A 20 26.96 13.72 21.84
C ILE A 20 28.17 13.77 22.80
N ARG A 21 28.86 12.64 23.00
CA ARG A 21 30.03 12.58 23.88
C ARG A 21 31.23 13.36 23.32
N GLN A 22 31.47 13.31 22.01
CA GLN A 22 32.56 14.07 21.39
C GLN A 22 32.28 15.58 21.38
N ALA A 23 31.03 15.98 21.14
CA ALA A 23 30.61 17.37 21.22
C ALA A 23 30.71 17.91 22.66
N ALA A 24 30.33 17.10 23.66
CA ALA A 24 30.49 17.46 25.08
C ALA A 24 31.97 17.64 25.45
N LYS A 25 32.85 16.70 25.05
CA LYS A 25 34.30 16.81 25.30
C LYS A 25 34.94 18.03 24.64
N LYS A 26 34.56 18.34 23.38
CA LYS A 26 35.05 19.55 22.70
C LYS A 26 34.55 20.83 23.36
N ARG A 27 33.29 20.86 23.83
CA ARG A 27 32.74 22.01 24.55
C ARG A 27 33.40 22.23 25.91
N GLU A 28 33.64 21.16 26.69
CA GLU A 28 34.36 21.24 27.95
C GLU A 28 35.81 21.73 27.76
N ALA A 29 36.52 21.20 26.76
CA ALA A 29 37.89 21.62 26.45
C ALA A 29 37.97 23.07 25.95
N ALA A 30 36.97 23.54 25.18
CA ALA A 30 36.90 24.91 24.71
C ALA A 30 36.52 25.90 25.83
N ALA A 31 35.66 25.48 26.77
CA ALA A 31 35.21 26.32 27.87
C ALA A 31 36.24 26.46 29.00
N SER A 32 37.13 25.49 29.20
CA SER A 32 38.05 25.48 30.35
C SER A 32 39.37 26.21 30.10
N GLY A 33 39.80 26.40 28.84
CA GLY A 33 41.11 26.99 28.52
C GLY A 33 42.32 26.24 29.11
N ALA A 34 42.09 25.09 29.76
CA ALA A 34 43.05 24.36 30.56
C ALA A 34 43.15 22.91 30.08
N PRO A 35 44.36 22.33 30.02
CA PRO A 35 44.52 20.92 29.67
C PRO A 35 43.79 20.05 30.71
N PRO A 36 43.08 19.00 30.26
CA PRO A 36 42.21 18.21 31.14
C PRO A 36 43.02 17.50 32.23
N PRO A 37 42.54 17.46 33.48
CA PRO A 37 43.25 16.78 34.57
C PRO A 37 43.25 15.25 34.36
N PRO A 38 44.33 14.55 34.75
CA PRO A 38 44.40 13.10 34.65
C PRO A 38 43.41 12.46 35.63
N ILE A 39 42.46 11.70 35.10
CA ILE A 39 41.48 10.96 35.91
C ILE A 39 42.14 9.68 36.43
N ALA A 40 42.38 9.62 37.74
CA ALA A 40 42.80 8.40 38.42
C ALA A 40 41.58 7.54 38.78
N GLY A 41 41.64 6.23 38.46
CA GLY A 41 40.95 5.21 39.27
C GLY A 41 39.76 4.46 38.67
N LYS A 42 39.42 4.61 37.39
CA LYS A 42 38.68 3.56 36.65
C LYS A 42 39.54 3.15 35.47
N PRO A 43 39.76 1.84 35.20
CA PRO A 43 40.39 1.43 33.95
C PRO A 43 39.54 2.01 32.83
N ALA A 44 40.07 3.03 32.16
CA ALA A 44 39.46 3.55 30.95
C ALA A 44 39.43 2.38 29.99
N VAL A 45 38.26 1.77 29.78
CA VAL A 45 38.06 0.92 28.62
C VAL A 45 38.39 1.81 27.44
N ALA A 46 39.54 1.55 26.80
CA ALA A 46 40.10 2.43 25.80
C ALA A 46 39.00 2.69 24.74
N PRO A 47 38.60 3.96 24.50
CA PRO A 47 37.54 4.28 23.54
C PRO A 47 37.75 3.61 22.17
N THR A 48 39.01 3.40 21.80
CA THR A 48 39.49 2.74 20.59
C THR A 48 39.19 1.23 20.55
N ALA A 49 39.30 0.52 21.68
CA ALA A 49 38.97 -0.92 21.76
C ALA A 49 37.47 -1.18 21.52
N ASN A 50 36.61 -0.26 21.99
CA ASN A 50 35.18 -0.30 21.72
C ASN A 50 34.84 0.07 20.27
N ALA A 51 35.58 1.02 19.68
CA ALA A 51 35.38 1.41 18.28
C ALA A 51 35.76 0.28 17.32
N ALA A 52 36.94 -0.35 17.50
CA ALA A 52 37.39 -1.47 16.69
C ALA A 52 36.45 -2.67 16.79
N ALA A 53 36.00 -3.04 18.00
CA ALA A 53 35.03 -4.12 18.18
C ALA A 53 33.66 -3.81 17.55
N LEU A 54 33.23 -2.53 17.60
CA LEU A 54 32.00 -2.11 16.94
C LEU A 54 32.13 -2.19 15.42
N VAL A 55 33.23 -1.68 14.85
CA VAL A 55 33.50 -1.76 13.41
C VAL A 55 33.57 -3.21 12.95
N GLY A 56 34.20 -4.10 13.73
CA GLY A 56 34.20 -5.53 13.46
C GLY A 56 32.79 -6.12 13.36
N ARG A 57 31.90 -5.83 14.32
CA ARG A 57 30.49 -6.29 14.27
C ARG A 57 29.73 -5.71 13.07
N VAL A 58 29.92 -4.42 12.77
CA VAL A 58 29.29 -3.79 11.60
C VAL A 58 29.78 -4.47 10.32
N ALA A 59 31.08 -4.74 10.19
CA ALA A 59 31.65 -5.43 9.05
C ALA A 59 31.09 -6.85 8.88
N GLU A 60 30.99 -7.65 9.95
CA GLU A 60 30.38 -8.98 9.93
C GLU A 60 28.91 -8.92 9.47
N GLN A 61 28.15 -7.93 9.94
CA GLN A 61 26.75 -7.73 9.55
C GLN A 61 26.62 -7.28 8.09
N LEU A 62 27.51 -6.42 7.61
CA LEU A 62 27.56 -6.06 6.19
C LEU A 62 27.91 -7.29 5.33
N ASP A 63 28.86 -8.12 5.76
CA ASP A 63 29.23 -9.35 5.04
C ASP A 63 28.02 -10.30 4.95
N SER A 64 27.24 -10.46 6.02
CA SER A 64 25.99 -11.23 6.02
C SER A 64 24.92 -10.63 5.11
N LEU A 65 24.76 -9.31 5.09
CA LEU A 65 23.83 -8.62 4.19
C LEU A 65 24.25 -8.78 2.73
N ILE A 66 25.54 -8.66 2.41
CA ILE A 66 26.07 -8.89 1.06
C ILE A 66 25.81 -10.34 0.63
N GLU A 67 26.05 -11.33 1.50
CA GLU A 67 25.76 -12.73 1.21
C GLU A 67 24.27 -12.97 0.94
N SER A 68 23.41 -12.45 1.81
CA SER A 68 21.96 -12.52 1.64
C SER A 68 21.50 -11.86 0.33
N GLY A 69 22.21 -10.81 -0.12
CA GLY A 69 21.82 -10.04 -1.30
C GLY A 69 22.23 -10.76 -2.56
N ARG A 70 23.41 -11.40 -2.54
CA ARG A 70 23.81 -12.35 -3.58
C ARG A 70 22.84 -13.52 -3.68
N ALA A 71 22.34 -14.04 -2.55
CA ALA A 71 21.33 -15.09 -2.54
C ALA A 71 20.00 -14.61 -3.14
N LEU A 72 19.55 -13.40 -2.79
CA LEU A 72 18.35 -12.76 -3.33
C LEU A 72 18.47 -12.51 -4.84
N ARG A 73 19.62 -12.00 -5.30
CA ARG A 73 19.95 -11.82 -6.72
C ARG A 73 19.93 -13.15 -7.47
N ALA A 74 20.58 -14.18 -6.94
CA ALA A 74 20.59 -15.52 -7.54
C ALA A 74 19.18 -16.12 -7.61
N ARG A 75 18.33 -15.85 -6.60
CA ARG A 75 16.91 -16.23 -6.61
C ARG A 75 16.16 -15.54 -7.75
N GLY A 76 16.33 -14.23 -7.94
CA GLY A 76 15.73 -13.50 -9.05
C GLY A 76 16.20 -13.96 -10.44
N GLU A 77 17.48 -14.32 -10.61
CA GLU A 77 17.97 -14.91 -11.87
C GLU A 77 17.34 -16.28 -12.17
N ARG A 78 17.22 -17.14 -11.15
CA ARG A 78 16.53 -18.43 -11.31
C ARG A 78 15.07 -18.23 -11.71
N LEU A 79 14.39 -17.28 -11.09
CA LEU A 79 13.02 -16.92 -11.43
C LEU A 79 12.94 -16.46 -12.90
N ARG A 80 13.79 -15.52 -13.30
CA ARG A 80 13.87 -14.99 -14.67
C ARG A 80 14.04 -16.09 -15.72
N VAL A 81 14.92 -17.06 -15.47
CA VAL A 81 15.10 -18.24 -16.34
C VAL A 81 13.84 -19.11 -16.35
N SER A 82 13.22 -19.33 -15.20
CA SER A 82 12.04 -20.20 -15.08
C SER A 82 10.78 -19.66 -15.78
N ILE A 83 10.71 -18.34 -16.03
CA ILE A 83 9.57 -17.67 -16.68
C ILE A 83 9.89 -17.22 -18.12
N ALA A 84 11.01 -17.68 -18.69
CA ALA A 84 11.48 -17.22 -20.00
C ALA A 84 10.60 -17.66 -21.19
N GLY A 85 9.76 -18.68 -21.01
CA GLY A 85 8.85 -19.20 -22.05
C GLY A 85 7.72 -18.23 -22.43
N ASP A 86 7.13 -18.44 -23.60
CA ASP A 86 5.92 -17.73 -24.03
C ASP A 86 4.65 -18.29 -23.39
N GLY A 87 3.52 -17.62 -23.61
CA GLY A 87 2.22 -18.01 -23.05
C GLY A 87 1.96 -17.40 -21.66
N PRO A 88 1.57 -18.19 -20.63
CA PRO A 88 1.04 -17.68 -19.37
C PRO A 88 2.05 -16.85 -18.55
N PHE A 89 3.34 -16.89 -18.90
CA PHE A 89 4.41 -16.15 -18.22
C PHE A 89 4.76 -14.80 -18.87
N SER A 90 4.14 -14.44 -20.01
CA SER A 90 4.54 -13.27 -20.80
C SER A 90 4.43 -11.95 -20.02
N ALA A 91 3.37 -11.78 -19.22
CA ALA A 91 3.17 -10.61 -18.36
C ALA A 91 4.17 -10.57 -17.18
N LEU A 92 4.45 -11.72 -16.56
CA LEU A 92 5.45 -11.81 -15.49
C LEU A 92 6.85 -11.46 -16.01
N ARG A 93 7.22 -11.95 -17.19
CA ARG A 93 8.52 -11.67 -17.82
C ARG A 93 8.71 -10.17 -18.04
N ALA A 94 7.69 -9.47 -18.56
CA ALA A 94 7.71 -8.02 -18.70
C ALA A 94 7.91 -7.33 -17.34
N ALA A 95 7.22 -7.81 -16.30
CA ALA A 95 7.31 -7.25 -14.95
C ALA A 95 8.65 -7.55 -14.24
N THR A 96 9.35 -8.63 -14.60
CA THR A 96 10.70 -8.93 -14.08
C THR A 96 11.81 -8.12 -14.75
N ALA A 97 11.54 -7.51 -15.89
CA ALA A 97 12.54 -6.84 -16.72
C ALA A 97 12.85 -5.41 -16.26
N VAL A 98 13.32 -5.23 -15.01
CA VAL A 98 13.73 -3.95 -14.36
C VAL A 98 12.59 -3.30 -13.55
N PRO A 99 12.81 -2.91 -12.27
CA PRO A 99 14.07 -2.69 -11.56
C PRO A 99 14.37 -3.67 -10.42
N THR A 100 13.65 -4.79 -10.24
CA THR A 100 13.85 -5.64 -9.05
C THR A 100 15.30 -6.13 -8.88
N LEU A 101 15.95 -6.63 -9.93
CA LEU A 101 17.36 -7.04 -9.85
C LEU A 101 18.33 -5.85 -9.85
N ALA A 102 17.98 -4.76 -10.54
CA ALA A 102 18.80 -3.54 -10.55
C ALA A 102 18.86 -2.88 -9.17
N ASP A 103 17.74 -2.86 -8.43
CA ASP A 103 17.67 -2.36 -7.07
C ASP A 103 18.49 -3.23 -6.11
N VAL A 104 18.51 -4.56 -6.31
CA VAL A 104 19.38 -5.47 -5.54
C VAL A 104 20.85 -5.22 -5.86
N ASP A 105 21.20 -5.07 -7.14
CA ASP A 105 22.57 -4.79 -7.57
C ASP A 105 23.05 -3.44 -7.00
N ALA A 106 22.22 -2.38 -7.05
CA ALA A 106 22.54 -1.08 -6.45
C ALA A 106 22.77 -1.17 -4.92
N VAL A 107 21.91 -1.89 -4.20
CA VAL A 107 22.09 -2.10 -2.75
C VAL A 107 23.36 -2.91 -2.45
N LEU A 108 23.68 -3.92 -3.27
CA LEU A 108 24.90 -4.71 -3.12
C LEU A 108 26.16 -3.87 -3.36
N ASP A 109 26.14 -2.98 -4.35
CA ASP A 109 27.24 -2.06 -4.65
C ASP A 109 27.45 -1.08 -3.50
N ASP A 110 26.38 -0.45 -2.98
CA ASP A 110 26.43 0.44 -1.82
C ASP A 110 26.99 -0.27 -0.56
N LEU A 111 26.54 -1.50 -0.30
CA LEU A 111 27.03 -2.30 0.83
C LEU A 111 28.50 -2.69 0.66
N ALA A 112 28.93 -3.04 -0.55
CA ALA A 112 30.31 -3.39 -0.85
C ALA A 112 31.25 -2.18 -0.74
N GLU A 113 30.82 -1.00 -1.21
CA GLU A 113 31.54 0.26 -1.03
C GLU A 113 31.70 0.58 0.46
N LEU A 114 30.61 0.53 1.23
CA LEU A 114 30.63 0.76 2.66
C LEU A 114 31.58 -0.22 3.37
N ARG A 115 31.55 -1.50 2.96
CA ARG A 115 32.43 -2.53 3.50
C ARG A 115 33.91 -2.28 3.20
N GLY A 116 34.22 -1.75 2.02
CA GLY A 116 35.57 -1.31 1.62
C GLY A 116 36.04 -0.12 2.46
N MET A 117 35.18 0.88 2.64
CA MET A 117 35.49 2.05 3.48
C MET A 117 35.81 1.66 4.93
N LEU A 118 35.07 0.70 5.51
CA LEU A 118 35.36 0.18 6.85
C LEU A 118 36.72 -0.55 6.93
N ALA A 119 37.21 -1.11 5.82
CA ALA A 119 38.49 -1.81 5.78
C ALA A 119 39.68 -0.85 5.67
N ASP A 120 39.50 0.28 4.96
CA ASP A 120 40.58 1.22 4.63
C ASP A 120 40.72 2.38 5.63
N ALA A 121 39.68 2.68 6.42
CA ALA A 121 39.68 3.80 7.37
C ALA A 121 40.03 3.37 8.81
N SER A 122 40.51 4.33 9.63
CA SER A 122 40.58 4.08 11.07
C SER A 122 39.17 3.83 11.63
N PRO A 123 39.00 3.05 12.72
CA PRO A 123 37.67 2.74 13.25
C PRO A 123 36.79 3.98 13.51
N GLU A 124 37.39 5.09 13.95
CA GLU A 124 36.69 6.35 14.19
C GLU A 124 36.28 7.07 12.90
N GLN A 125 37.14 7.04 11.87
CA GLN A 125 36.85 7.63 10.56
C GLN A 125 35.76 6.84 9.82
N ALA A 126 35.86 5.51 9.88
CA ALA A 126 34.88 4.57 9.37
C ALA A 126 33.47 4.86 9.91
N LEU A 127 33.33 4.95 11.24
CA LEU A 127 32.03 5.24 11.88
C LEU A 127 31.46 6.61 11.49
N LEU A 128 32.32 7.63 11.36
CA LEU A 128 31.89 8.95 10.95
C LEU A 128 31.43 8.98 9.48
N GLN A 129 32.15 8.29 8.59
CA GLN A 129 31.78 8.20 7.18
C GLN A 129 30.46 7.45 6.97
N VAL A 130 30.28 6.30 7.65
CA VAL A 130 29.01 5.56 7.64
C VAL A 130 27.84 6.48 8.04
N GLN A 131 28.03 7.30 9.07
CA GLN A 131 27.00 8.23 9.52
C GLN A 131 26.66 9.31 8.49
N MET A 132 27.67 9.83 7.79
CA MET A 132 27.52 10.99 6.90
C MET A 132 27.03 10.61 5.50
N GLN A 133 27.37 9.41 5.01
CA GLN A 133 27.21 9.06 3.61
C GLN A 133 26.17 7.97 3.36
N TYR A 134 25.80 7.19 4.38
CA TYR A 134 24.89 6.07 4.21
C TYR A 134 23.53 6.33 4.86
N ASP A 135 22.45 6.24 4.07
CA ASP A 135 21.08 6.15 4.60
C ASP A 135 20.68 4.67 4.72
N PRO A 136 20.87 4.06 5.90
CA PRO A 136 20.52 2.67 6.10
C PRO A 136 19.03 2.37 5.89
N ARG A 137 18.16 3.37 6.07
CA ARG A 137 16.72 3.19 5.91
C ARG A 137 16.33 3.13 4.43
N ALA A 138 17.03 3.84 3.56
CA ALA A 138 16.81 3.76 2.12
C ALA A 138 17.22 2.38 1.59
N ALA A 139 18.45 1.93 1.87
CA ALA A 139 18.94 0.62 1.45
C ALA A 139 18.08 -0.54 1.99
N TRP A 140 17.70 -0.47 3.27
CA TRP A 140 16.81 -1.47 3.87
C TRP A 140 15.42 -1.51 3.21
N ARG A 141 14.83 -0.35 2.92
CA ARG A 141 13.55 -0.31 2.19
C ARG A 141 13.70 -0.91 0.80
N ALA A 142 14.72 -0.52 0.04
CA ALA A 142 14.99 -1.07 -1.29
C ALA A 142 15.12 -2.59 -1.25
N TRP A 143 15.81 -3.12 -0.24
CA TRP A 143 15.90 -4.55 0.01
C TRP A 143 14.55 -5.22 0.28
N GLN A 144 13.78 -4.72 1.25
CA GLN A 144 12.47 -5.27 1.59
C GLN A 144 11.54 -5.28 0.38
N TRP A 145 11.57 -4.21 -0.42
CA TRP A 145 10.83 -4.14 -1.67
C TRP A 145 11.31 -5.18 -2.68
N ALA A 146 12.61 -5.38 -2.87
CA ALA A 146 13.14 -6.42 -3.74
C ALA A 146 12.71 -7.83 -3.30
N GLU A 147 12.77 -8.12 -2.00
CA GLU A 147 12.33 -9.41 -1.43
C GLU A 147 10.83 -9.65 -1.63
N LEU A 148 10.00 -8.63 -1.37
CA LEU A 148 8.56 -8.70 -1.57
C LEU A 148 8.22 -8.92 -3.06
N ARG A 149 8.87 -8.17 -3.96
CA ARG A 149 8.71 -8.30 -5.42
C ARG A 149 9.01 -9.71 -5.90
N LEU A 150 10.17 -10.25 -5.53
CA LEU A 150 10.56 -11.59 -5.93
C LEU A 150 9.61 -12.64 -5.37
N SER A 151 9.14 -12.48 -4.13
CA SER A 151 8.20 -13.40 -3.51
C SER A 151 6.84 -13.41 -4.22
N VAL A 152 6.34 -12.23 -4.61
CA VAL A 152 5.08 -12.11 -5.38
C VAL A 152 5.23 -12.69 -6.78
N LEU A 153 6.33 -12.39 -7.48
CA LEU A 153 6.61 -12.93 -8.81
C LEU A 153 6.79 -14.45 -8.79
N GLU A 154 7.45 -15.01 -7.77
CA GLU A 154 7.56 -16.46 -7.59
C GLU A 154 6.21 -17.10 -7.29
N HIS A 155 5.39 -16.47 -6.47
CA HIS A 155 4.04 -16.96 -6.18
C HIS A 155 3.19 -16.99 -7.46
N ALA A 156 3.21 -15.89 -8.22
CA ALA A 156 2.52 -15.78 -9.50
C ALA A 156 3.03 -16.82 -10.52
N ALA A 157 4.35 -17.02 -10.60
CA ALA A 157 4.96 -18.01 -11.48
C ALA A 157 4.61 -19.44 -11.06
N SER A 158 4.62 -19.74 -9.76
CA SER A 158 4.24 -21.04 -9.23
C SER A 158 2.78 -21.36 -9.51
N ALA A 159 1.88 -20.39 -9.36
CA ALA A 159 0.46 -20.57 -9.66
C ALA A 159 0.21 -20.89 -11.15
N ARG A 160 0.95 -20.23 -12.05
CA ARG A 160 0.87 -20.43 -13.50
C ARG A 160 1.56 -21.71 -14.01
N ARG A 161 2.14 -22.54 -13.13
CA ARG A 161 2.62 -23.88 -13.51
C ARG A 161 1.50 -24.91 -13.57
N ASP A 162 0.41 -24.68 -12.85
CA ASP A 162 -0.81 -25.47 -12.98
C ASP A 162 -1.59 -24.97 -14.21
N PRO A 163 -1.88 -25.80 -15.22
CA PRO A 163 -2.55 -25.38 -16.45
C PRO A 163 -3.89 -24.68 -16.23
N LEU A 164 -4.73 -25.16 -15.30
CA LEU A 164 -6.05 -24.58 -15.06
C LEU A 164 -5.94 -23.20 -14.41
N ARG A 165 -5.04 -23.09 -13.42
CA ARG A 165 -4.76 -21.79 -12.77
C ARG A 165 -4.09 -20.82 -13.73
N ALA A 166 -3.24 -21.30 -14.63
CA ALA A 166 -2.58 -20.49 -15.63
C ALA A 166 -3.60 -19.84 -16.59
N GLU A 167 -4.59 -20.62 -17.05
CA GLU A 167 -5.69 -20.11 -17.88
C GLU A 167 -6.52 -19.08 -17.13
N THR A 168 -6.99 -19.41 -15.92
CA THR A 168 -7.77 -18.46 -15.08
C THR A 168 -7.02 -17.15 -14.83
N LEU A 169 -5.72 -17.21 -14.51
CA LEU A 169 -4.92 -16.01 -14.26
C LEU A 169 -4.63 -15.23 -15.54
N ALA A 170 -4.49 -15.89 -16.68
CA ALA A 170 -4.37 -15.21 -17.97
C ALA A 170 -5.67 -14.48 -18.36
N ASP A 171 -6.82 -15.09 -18.09
CA ASP A 171 -8.12 -14.44 -18.28
C ASP A 171 -8.30 -13.26 -17.31
N ALA A 172 -7.85 -13.40 -16.06
CA ALA A 172 -7.85 -12.30 -15.09
C ALA A 172 -6.94 -11.14 -15.53
N ASP A 173 -5.73 -11.44 -16.02
CA ASP A 173 -4.81 -10.46 -16.63
C ASP A 173 -5.49 -9.75 -17.82
N ALA A 174 -6.20 -10.51 -18.66
CA ALA A 174 -6.90 -9.98 -19.83
C ALA A 174 -8.07 -9.06 -19.44
N VAL A 175 -8.85 -9.44 -18.43
CA VAL A 175 -9.93 -8.58 -17.89
C VAL A 175 -9.35 -7.31 -17.28
N ALA A 176 -8.31 -7.43 -16.46
CA ALA A 176 -7.61 -6.27 -15.89
C ALA A 176 -7.07 -5.32 -16.98
N ALA A 177 -6.49 -5.87 -18.04
CA ALA A 177 -6.01 -5.09 -19.19
C ALA A 177 -7.16 -4.44 -19.99
N ALA A 178 -8.27 -5.15 -20.18
CA ALA A 178 -9.45 -4.64 -20.87
C ALA A 178 -10.10 -3.47 -20.10
N LEU A 179 -10.14 -3.54 -18.77
CA LEU A 179 -10.63 -2.48 -17.90
C LEU A 179 -9.73 -1.24 -17.93
N LEU A 180 -8.41 -1.42 -18.05
CA LEU A 180 -7.45 -0.32 -18.10
C LEU A 180 -7.32 0.30 -19.50
N ALA A 181 -7.68 -0.41 -20.56
CA ALA A 181 -7.48 0.04 -21.94
C ALA A 181 -8.22 1.35 -22.29
N PRO A 182 -9.52 1.54 -21.96
CA PRO A 182 -10.22 2.80 -22.21
C PRO A 182 -9.57 3.98 -21.48
N LEU A 183 -9.10 3.76 -20.26
CA LEU A 183 -8.45 4.76 -19.41
C LEU A 183 -7.09 5.18 -19.98
N ASN A 184 -6.29 4.23 -20.45
CA ASN A 184 -5.05 4.51 -21.15
C ASN A 184 -5.29 5.27 -22.46
N ALA A 185 -6.35 4.92 -23.21
CA ALA A 185 -6.69 5.61 -24.45
C ALA A 185 -7.14 7.06 -24.19
N PHE A 186 -7.95 7.28 -23.16
CA PHE A 186 -8.37 8.61 -22.70
C PHE A 186 -7.18 9.44 -22.23
N ALA A 187 -6.33 8.89 -21.36
CA ALA A 187 -5.15 9.59 -20.89
C ALA A 187 -4.23 10.00 -22.06
N ALA A 188 -4.07 9.13 -23.06
CA ALA A 188 -3.31 9.45 -24.26
C ALA A 188 -3.96 10.54 -25.13
N SER A 189 -5.28 10.56 -25.28
CA SER A 189 -5.98 11.59 -26.08
C SER A 189 -5.94 12.97 -25.41
N GLU A 190 -6.05 13.00 -24.09
CA GLU A 190 -6.05 14.22 -23.28
C GLU A 190 -4.64 14.67 -22.87
N GLY A 191 -3.59 13.93 -23.26
CA GLY A 191 -2.20 14.25 -22.91
C GLY A 191 -1.89 14.11 -21.42
N LEU A 192 -2.64 13.28 -20.70
CA LEU A 192 -2.42 12.98 -19.29
C LEU A 192 -1.25 12.01 -19.12
N ALA A 193 -0.45 12.23 -18.07
CA ALA A 193 0.74 11.44 -17.78
C ALA A 193 0.42 10.12 -17.05
N LEU A 194 -0.52 9.33 -17.56
CA LEU A 194 -0.79 7.98 -17.05
C LEU A 194 0.21 6.99 -17.66
N PRO A 195 1.03 6.29 -16.87
CA PRO A 195 1.97 5.31 -17.40
C PRO A 195 1.24 4.18 -18.12
N ALA A 196 1.73 3.78 -19.30
CA ALA A 196 1.23 2.58 -19.97
C ALA A 196 1.55 1.37 -19.09
N GLN A 197 0.50 0.72 -18.59
CA GLN A 197 0.60 -0.34 -17.60
C GLN A 197 0.05 -1.65 -18.15
N ARG A 198 0.62 -2.75 -17.66
CA ARG A 198 0.13 -4.11 -17.90
C ARG A 198 -0.11 -4.77 -16.55
N PRO A 199 -1.35 -4.77 -16.05
CA PRO A 199 -1.65 -5.37 -14.77
C PRO A 199 -1.35 -6.87 -14.80
N ILE A 200 -0.92 -7.41 -13.66
CA ILE A 200 -0.80 -8.84 -13.44
C ILE A 200 -1.67 -9.25 -12.26
N CYS A 201 -2.43 -10.31 -12.45
CA CYS A 201 -3.22 -10.96 -11.44
C CYS A 201 -2.39 -12.03 -10.72
N VAL A 202 -2.39 -11.98 -9.40
CA VAL A 202 -1.65 -12.88 -8.52
C VAL A 202 -2.63 -13.45 -7.49
N PRO A 203 -2.68 -14.78 -7.27
CA PRO A 203 -3.54 -15.32 -6.24
C PRO A 203 -3.10 -14.82 -4.86
N THR A 204 -4.06 -14.52 -3.98
CA THR A 204 -3.82 -14.34 -2.55
C THR A 204 -3.71 -15.72 -1.88
N GLY A 205 -3.05 -15.75 -0.72
CA GLY A 205 -3.22 -16.83 0.24
C GLY A 205 -4.59 -16.76 0.91
N ASN A 206 -4.64 -16.91 2.23
CA ASN A 206 -5.90 -16.83 3.01
C ASN A 206 -6.40 -15.38 3.24
N GLY A 207 -6.21 -14.47 2.27
CA GLY A 207 -6.57 -13.05 2.36
C GLY A 207 -7.58 -12.61 1.29
N GLY A 208 -8.28 -11.49 1.54
CA GLY A 208 -9.22 -10.87 0.59
C GLY A 208 -8.52 -10.18 -0.58
N GLU A 209 -9.30 -9.64 -1.52
CA GLU A 209 -8.80 -8.86 -2.65
C GLU A 209 -7.97 -7.66 -2.18
N ALA A 210 -6.90 -7.35 -2.92
CA ALA A 210 -6.06 -6.19 -2.68
C ALA A 210 -5.26 -5.85 -3.95
N VAL A 211 -4.80 -4.62 -4.08
CA VAL A 211 -3.83 -4.23 -5.10
C VAL A 211 -2.64 -3.54 -4.46
N LEU A 212 -1.46 -4.15 -4.63
CA LEU A 212 -0.20 -3.53 -4.23
C LEU A 212 0.39 -2.80 -5.43
N GLN A 213 0.51 -1.49 -5.28
CA GLN A 213 1.13 -0.61 -6.26
C GLN A 213 2.51 -0.16 -5.81
N GLY A 214 3.34 0.23 -6.77
CA GLY A 214 4.77 0.45 -6.55
C GLY A 214 5.55 -0.84 -6.27
N LEU A 215 4.85 -1.96 -6.11
CA LEU A 215 5.47 -3.28 -5.99
C LEU A 215 6.23 -3.60 -7.26
N LEU A 216 5.59 -3.67 -8.41
CA LEU A 216 6.30 -3.80 -9.69
C LEU A 216 6.17 -2.48 -10.45
N PRO A 217 7.29 -1.80 -10.75
CA PRO A 217 7.25 -0.52 -11.46
C PRO A 217 6.55 -0.67 -12.81
N ASN A 218 5.57 0.20 -13.05
CA ASN A 218 4.73 0.20 -14.26
C ASN A 218 3.90 -1.08 -14.48
N THR A 219 3.83 -1.99 -13.50
CA THR A 219 3.05 -3.23 -13.58
C THR A 219 2.19 -3.34 -12.33
N PRO A 220 0.94 -2.86 -12.37
CA PRO A 220 0.01 -3.02 -11.26
C PRO A 220 -0.15 -4.49 -10.88
N VAL A 221 -0.08 -4.83 -9.60
CA VAL A 221 -0.27 -6.19 -9.11
C VAL A 221 -1.63 -6.29 -8.46
N VAL A 222 -2.57 -6.92 -9.15
CA VAL A 222 -3.94 -7.16 -8.68
C VAL A 222 -3.96 -8.51 -7.98
N PHE A 223 -4.24 -8.54 -6.69
CA PHE A 223 -4.37 -9.78 -5.97
C PHE A 223 -5.81 -10.30 -6.05
N VAL A 224 -5.95 -11.51 -6.58
CA VAL A 224 -7.24 -12.20 -6.73
C VAL A 224 -7.38 -13.29 -5.66
N PRO A 225 -8.58 -13.50 -5.09
CA PRO A 225 -8.77 -14.41 -3.97
C PRO A 225 -8.56 -15.87 -4.38
N HIS A 226 -8.26 -16.74 -3.41
CA HIS A 226 -8.29 -18.19 -3.66
C HIS A 226 -9.67 -18.63 -4.17
N GLY A 227 -9.72 -19.38 -5.27
CA GLY A 227 -10.96 -19.82 -5.92
C GLY A 227 -11.59 -18.78 -6.87
N PHE A 228 -10.87 -17.72 -7.23
CA PHE A 228 -11.35 -16.71 -8.19
C PHE A 228 -11.85 -17.31 -9.53
N GLY A 229 -11.20 -18.37 -10.02
CA GLY A 229 -11.64 -19.06 -11.23
C GLY A 229 -12.91 -19.90 -11.07
N ASP A 230 -13.26 -20.26 -9.84
CA ASP A 230 -14.41 -21.11 -9.54
C ASP A 230 -15.70 -20.29 -9.38
N ASP A 231 -15.58 -18.96 -9.24
CA ASP A 231 -16.69 -18.06 -8.93
C ASP A 231 -16.65 -16.76 -9.75
N LEU A 232 -17.42 -16.75 -10.83
CA LEU A 232 -17.53 -15.61 -11.74
C LEU A 232 -18.04 -14.34 -11.04
N LEU A 233 -18.73 -14.44 -9.90
CA LEU A 233 -19.21 -13.26 -9.18
C LEU A 233 -18.09 -12.49 -8.47
N ARG A 234 -16.87 -13.05 -8.40
CA ARG A 234 -15.69 -12.35 -7.86
C ARG A 234 -14.95 -11.52 -8.88
N TRP A 235 -15.18 -11.77 -10.17
CA TRP A 235 -14.47 -11.08 -11.27
C TRP A 235 -14.63 -9.56 -11.28
N PRO A 236 -15.80 -9.00 -10.91
CA PRO A 236 -15.94 -7.55 -10.81
C PRO A 236 -15.00 -6.88 -9.79
N ALA A 237 -14.45 -7.63 -8.82
CA ALA A 237 -13.43 -7.09 -7.91
C ALA A 237 -12.19 -6.58 -8.65
N VAL A 238 -11.84 -7.18 -9.80
CA VAL A 238 -10.72 -6.71 -10.62
C VAL A 238 -10.93 -5.26 -11.07
N ALA A 239 -12.17 -4.85 -11.39
CA ALA A 239 -12.45 -3.45 -11.74
C ALA A 239 -12.27 -2.50 -10.55
N HIS A 240 -12.66 -2.92 -9.35
CA HIS A 240 -12.39 -2.17 -8.13
C HIS A 240 -10.88 -1.97 -7.94
N GLU A 241 -10.10 -3.06 -8.05
CA GLU A 241 -8.64 -3.00 -7.89
C GLU A 241 -7.94 -2.15 -8.98
N ILE A 242 -8.42 -2.22 -10.23
CA ILE A 242 -7.89 -1.37 -11.31
C ILE A 242 -8.19 0.12 -11.06
N SER A 243 -9.27 0.44 -10.37
CA SER A 243 -9.59 1.83 -10.05
C SER A 243 -8.58 2.45 -9.10
N HIS A 244 -8.07 1.68 -8.14
CA HIS A 244 -6.95 2.11 -7.31
C HIS A 244 -5.70 2.43 -8.14
N VAL A 245 -5.52 1.77 -9.29
CA VAL A 245 -4.37 2.01 -10.18
C VAL A 245 -4.41 3.43 -10.74
N ILE A 246 -5.59 3.90 -11.15
CA ILE A 246 -5.79 5.28 -11.57
C ILE A 246 -5.52 6.21 -10.39
N TRP A 247 -6.12 5.90 -9.23
CA TRP A 247 -6.01 6.70 -8.01
C TRP A 247 -4.56 7.09 -7.69
N ARG A 248 -3.63 6.12 -7.75
CA ARG A 248 -2.24 6.34 -7.33
C ARG A 248 -1.28 6.66 -8.46
N ASN A 249 -1.60 6.37 -9.73
CA ASN A 249 -0.67 6.57 -10.85
C ASN A 249 -1.00 7.76 -11.75
N LEU A 250 -2.23 8.29 -11.71
CA LEU A 250 -2.54 9.53 -12.40
C LEU A 250 -2.08 10.72 -11.53
N PRO A 251 -1.07 11.52 -11.95
CA PRO A 251 -0.52 12.56 -11.10
C PRO A 251 -1.58 13.61 -10.72
N GLY A 252 -1.73 13.88 -9.43
CA GLY A 252 -2.66 14.88 -8.90
C GLY A 252 -4.09 14.39 -8.65
N PHE A 253 -4.45 13.18 -9.12
CA PHE A 253 -5.83 12.71 -9.05
C PHE A 253 -6.29 12.42 -7.63
N ALA A 254 -5.48 11.71 -6.84
CA ALA A 254 -5.77 11.49 -5.43
C ALA A 254 -5.94 12.83 -4.68
N GLU A 255 -5.10 13.83 -4.98
CA GLU A 255 -5.19 15.15 -4.37
C GLU A 255 -6.50 15.88 -4.71
N ASP A 256 -6.91 15.85 -5.98
CA ASP A 256 -8.16 16.46 -6.44
C ASP A 256 -9.38 15.81 -5.79
N VAL A 257 -9.42 14.49 -5.74
CA VAL A 257 -10.54 13.77 -5.11
C VAL A 257 -10.56 14.00 -3.60
N VAL A 258 -9.40 13.97 -2.95
CA VAL A 258 -9.28 14.25 -1.51
C VAL A 258 -9.72 15.69 -1.18
N ALA A 259 -9.54 16.64 -2.09
CA ALA A 259 -10.01 18.02 -1.94
C ALA A 259 -11.54 18.14 -1.83
N LEU A 260 -12.30 17.12 -2.28
CA LEU A 260 -13.75 17.04 -2.06
C LEU A 260 -14.11 16.90 -0.57
N THR A 261 -13.16 16.43 0.25
CA THR A 261 -13.25 16.27 1.70
C THR A 261 -12.20 17.13 2.42
N PRO A 262 -12.36 18.47 2.46
CA PRO A 262 -11.30 19.40 2.88
C PRO A 262 -11.06 19.35 4.39
N THR A 263 -10.23 18.43 4.83
CA THR A 263 -9.75 18.28 6.22
C THR A 263 -8.35 17.68 6.23
N ASP A 264 -7.46 18.17 7.08
CA ASP A 264 -6.12 17.64 7.30
C ASP A 264 -6.07 16.60 8.43
N LYS A 265 -7.21 16.37 9.10
CA LYS A 265 -7.29 15.48 10.25
C LYS A 265 -7.33 14.01 9.82
N PRO A 266 -6.68 13.11 10.58
CA PRO A 266 -6.78 11.68 10.34
C PRO A 266 -8.21 11.16 10.66
N PRO A 267 -8.64 10.04 10.02
CA PRO A 267 -9.93 9.40 10.28
C PRO A 267 -9.93 8.67 11.63
N LEU A 268 -10.02 9.43 12.72
CA LEU A 268 -10.00 8.89 14.09
C LEU A 268 -11.36 8.31 14.49
N LEU A 269 -11.32 7.28 15.33
CA LEU A 269 -12.50 6.74 15.99
C LEU A 269 -13.15 7.81 16.89
N PRO A 270 -14.49 7.84 17.00
CA PRO A 270 -15.18 8.68 17.96
C PRO A 270 -14.68 8.42 19.39
N ARG A 271 -14.41 9.49 20.13
CA ARG A 271 -13.91 9.45 21.51
C ARG A 271 -14.64 10.45 22.41
N PRO A 272 -14.74 10.19 23.73
CA PRO A 272 -15.38 11.12 24.64
C PRO A 272 -14.46 12.31 24.90
N MET A 273 -15.00 13.52 24.85
CA MET A 273 -14.35 14.76 25.26
C MET A 273 -15.28 15.49 26.23
N GLY A 274 -15.11 15.19 27.52
CA GLY A 274 -16.02 15.62 28.57
C GLY A 274 -17.40 14.96 28.42
N ARG A 275 -18.46 15.77 28.29
CA ARG A 275 -19.85 15.30 28.11
C ARG A 275 -20.27 15.13 26.65
N ARG A 276 -19.36 15.33 25.69
CA ARG A 276 -19.63 15.26 24.26
C ARG A 276 -18.77 14.18 23.61
N MET A 277 -19.26 13.61 22.51
CA MET A 277 -18.44 12.80 21.61
C MET A 277 -17.70 13.75 20.65
N GLN A 278 -16.40 13.56 20.54
CA GLN A 278 -15.58 14.19 19.51
C GLN A 278 -15.47 13.21 18.34
N PHE A 279 -15.95 13.64 17.17
CA PHE A 279 -15.85 12.90 15.92
C PHE A 279 -15.84 13.87 14.74
N ASP A 280 -14.98 13.63 13.76
CA ASP A 280 -14.88 14.44 12.55
C ASP A 280 -15.41 13.63 11.36
N VAL A 281 -16.66 13.90 10.99
CA VAL A 281 -17.35 13.21 9.90
C VAL A 281 -16.66 13.46 8.55
N THR A 282 -16.08 14.65 8.35
CA THR A 282 -15.32 14.94 7.12
C THR A 282 -14.05 14.09 7.07
N ALA A 283 -13.37 13.90 8.20
CA ALA A 283 -12.19 13.04 8.26
C ALA A 283 -12.53 11.56 8.01
N MET A 284 -13.70 11.10 8.50
CA MET A 284 -14.22 9.77 8.18
C MET A 284 -14.40 9.59 6.66
N TRP A 285 -15.10 10.50 5.99
CA TRP A 285 -15.28 10.44 4.54
C TRP A 285 -13.96 10.52 3.79
N ARG A 286 -13.01 11.37 4.24
CA ARG A 286 -11.64 11.41 3.70
C ARG A 286 -10.91 10.07 3.83
N GLY A 287 -11.13 9.34 4.93
CA GLY A 287 -10.55 8.00 5.12
C GLY A 287 -11.16 6.93 4.21
N TRP A 288 -12.36 7.16 3.68
CA TRP A 288 -13.11 6.20 2.87
C TRP A 288 -13.14 6.54 1.37
N ILE A 289 -12.70 7.73 0.98
CA ILE A 289 -12.94 8.26 -0.37
C ILE A 289 -12.22 7.47 -1.46
N GLU A 290 -11.05 6.88 -1.18
CA GLU A 290 -10.33 6.03 -2.14
C GLU A 290 -11.18 4.79 -2.50
N GLU A 291 -11.72 4.09 -1.50
CA GLU A 291 -12.59 2.93 -1.69
C GLU A 291 -13.91 3.27 -2.38
N LEU A 292 -14.54 4.39 -2.02
CA LEU A 292 -15.77 4.85 -2.67
C LEU A 292 -15.53 5.26 -4.12
N THR A 293 -14.36 5.84 -4.41
CA THR A 293 -13.94 6.17 -5.78
C THR A 293 -13.75 4.89 -6.58
N ALA A 294 -13.08 3.89 -6.01
CA ALA A 294 -12.86 2.61 -6.67
C ALA A 294 -14.17 1.86 -6.95
N ASP A 295 -15.13 1.90 -6.04
CA ASP A 295 -16.49 1.37 -6.26
C ASP A 295 -17.23 2.10 -7.38
N ALA A 296 -17.13 3.43 -7.43
CA ALA A 296 -17.77 4.23 -8.45
C ALA A 296 -17.20 3.92 -9.84
N PHE A 297 -15.88 3.84 -9.99
CA PHE A 297 -15.23 3.43 -11.23
C PHE A 297 -15.64 2.02 -11.67
N ALA A 298 -15.63 1.05 -10.75
CA ALA A 298 -16.06 -0.31 -11.06
C ALA A 298 -17.52 -0.33 -11.56
N ALA A 299 -18.39 0.46 -10.93
CA ALA A 299 -19.79 0.59 -11.33
C ALA A 299 -19.96 1.26 -12.70
N LEU A 300 -19.19 2.30 -13.00
CA LEU A 300 -19.22 2.97 -14.31
C LEU A 300 -18.74 2.04 -15.43
N THR A 301 -17.74 1.19 -15.14
CA THR A 301 -17.12 0.31 -16.15
C THR A 301 -17.92 -0.97 -16.39
N LEU A 302 -18.48 -1.57 -15.33
CA LEU A 302 -19.15 -2.89 -15.42
C LEU A 302 -20.68 -2.82 -15.24
N GLY A 303 -21.23 -1.65 -14.96
CA GLY A 303 -22.66 -1.46 -14.75
C GLY A 303 -23.20 -2.35 -13.60
N PRO A 304 -24.39 -2.96 -13.75
CA PRO A 304 -24.98 -3.84 -12.74
C PRO A 304 -24.14 -5.05 -12.33
N ALA A 305 -23.17 -5.48 -13.15
CA ALA A 305 -22.28 -6.59 -12.80
C ALA A 305 -21.35 -6.23 -11.62
N ALA A 306 -20.90 -4.97 -11.52
CA ALA A 306 -20.14 -4.50 -10.36
C ALA A 306 -20.94 -4.61 -9.06
N LEU A 307 -22.19 -4.12 -9.07
CA LEU A 307 -23.07 -4.20 -7.90
C LEU A 307 -23.29 -5.65 -7.48
N ARG A 308 -23.54 -6.55 -8.45
CA ARG A 308 -23.71 -7.97 -8.17
C ARG A 308 -22.47 -8.61 -7.53
N GLY A 309 -21.28 -8.25 -8.02
CA GLY A 309 -20.02 -8.73 -7.46
C GLY A 309 -19.77 -8.21 -6.04
N LEU A 310 -19.98 -6.91 -5.80
CA LEU A 310 -19.88 -6.32 -4.45
C LEU A 310 -20.82 -7.00 -3.46
N MET A 311 -22.10 -7.19 -3.84
CA MET A 311 -23.07 -7.90 -3.00
C MET A 311 -22.60 -9.32 -2.67
N HIS A 312 -22.03 -10.04 -3.63
CA HIS A 312 -21.52 -11.38 -3.41
C HIS A 312 -20.33 -11.40 -2.45
N ILE A 313 -19.34 -10.53 -2.67
CA ILE A 313 -18.11 -10.45 -1.86
C ILE A 313 -18.43 -10.09 -0.40
N PHE A 314 -19.35 -9.14 -0.20
CA PHE A 314 -19.71 -8.66 1.12
C PHE A 314 -20.80 -9.46 1.83
N ALA A 315 -21.44 -10.42 1.16
CA ALA A 315 -22.54 -11.17 1.76
C ALA A 315 -22.11 -11.83 3.08
N ARG A 316 -22.91 -11.57 4.12
CA ARG A 316 -22.83 -12.19 5.45
C ARG A 316 -24.25 -12.53 5.91
N PRO A 317 -24.91 -13.51 5.26
CA PRO A 317 -26.32 -13.83 5.57
C PRO A 317 -26.54 -14.28 7.01
N ASP A 318 -25.49 -14.83 7.65
CA ASP A 318 -25.54 -15.28 9.04
C ASP A 318 -25.17 -14.17 10.06
N ASP A 319 -24.77 -12.98 9.58
CA ASP A 319 -24.35 -11.84 10.40
C ASP A 319 -24.68 -10.51 9.70
N ALA A 320 -25.98 -10.18 9.66
CA ALA A 320 -26.49 -8.95 9.07
C ALA A 320 -25.89 -7.69 9.72
N GLU A 321 -25.52 -7.73 11.01
CA GLU A 321 -24.91 -6.58 11.67
C GLU A 321 -23.50 -6.31 11.13
N ALA A 322 -22.72 -7.34 10.80
CA ALA A 322 -21.37 -7.19 10.26
C ALA A 322 -21.30 -6.33 9.00
N VAL A 323 -22.30 -6.39 8.11
CA VAL A 323 -22.30 -5.57 6.88
C VAL A 323 -22.59 -4.09 7.14
N THR A 324 -23.12 -3.75 8.32
CA THR A 324 -23.45 -2.37 8.72
C THR A 324 -22.35 -1.69 9.52
N ARG A 325 -21.31 -2.44 9.92
CA ARG A 325 -20.27 -1.98 10.84
C ARG A 325 -19.00 -1.56 10.11
N ALA A 326 -18.50 -0.37 10.44
CA ALA A 326 -17.17 0.05 10.01
C ALA A 326 -16.09 -0.68 10.83
N ALA A 327 -14.96 -1.00 10.19
CA ALA A 327 -13.82 -1.61 10.88
C ALA A 327 -12.90 -0.53 11.50
N ALA A 328 -12.10 -0.94 12.47
CA ALA A 328 -11.02 -0.14 13.04
C ALA A 328 -9.68 -0.78 12.71
N VAL A 329 -8.67 0.02 12.38
CA VAL A 329 -7.29 -0.47 12.17
C VAL A 329 -6.64 -0.81 13.51
N ASP A 330 -6.87 0.04 14.49
CA ASP A 330 -6.37 -0.05 15.86
C ASP A 330 -7.38 0.61 16.81
N GLN A 331 -6.99 0.87 18.06
CA GLN A 331 -7.88 1.51 19.05
C GLN A 331 -8.09 3.02 18.80
N GLU A 332 -7.49 3.61 17.76
CA GLU A 332 -7.54 5.04 17.49
C GLU A 332 -8.10 5.38 16.11
N ARG A 333 -7.92 4.52 15.11
CA ARG A 333 -8.19 4.84 13.69
C ARG A 333 -9.26 3.96 13.07
N LEU A 334 -10.12 4.59 12.27
CA LEU A 334 -11.04 3.89 11.37
C LEU A 334 -10.25 3.20 10.25
N ALA A 335 -10.73 2.03 9.84
CA ALA A 335 -10.26 1.37 8.62
C ALA A 335 -10.69 2.15 7.38
N GLU A 336 -9.91 1.98 6.31
CA GLU A 336 -10.13 2.62 5.01
C GLU A 336 -11.40 2.12 4.30
N HIS A 337 -11.88 0.91 4.64
CA HIS A 337 -13.10 0.36 4.06
C HIS A 337 -14.36 0.85 4.79
N PRO A 338 -15.30 1.54 4.10
CA PRO A 338 -16.62 1.82 4.63
C PRO A 338 -17.42 0.53 4.89
N PRO A 339 -18.50 0.60 5.70
CA PRO A 339 -19.44 -0.51 5.86
C PRO A 339 -19.93 -1.06 4.51
N ALA A 340 -19.99 -2.37 4.37
CA ALA A 340 -20.43 -3.02 3.13
C ALA A 340 -21.82 -2.55 2.66
N HIS A 341 -22.77 -2.44 3.60
CA HIS A 341 -24.12 -1.96 3.31
C HIS A 341 -24.11 -0.54 2.72
N LEU A 342 -23.22 0.34 3.21
CA LEU A 342 -23.04 1.68 2.65
C LEU A 342 -22.55 1.60 1.20
N ARG A 343 -21.49 0.82 0.95
CA ARG A 343 -20.88 0.65 -0.39
C ARG A 343 -21.89 0.12 -1.42
N VAL A 344 -22.61 -0.96 -1.09
CA VAL A 344 -23.62 -1.59 -1.97
C VAL A 344 -24.70 -0.59 -2.36
N HIS A 345 -25.27 0.13 -1.40
CA HIS A 345 -26.34 1.08 -1.69
C HIS A 345 -25.87 2.34 -2.42
N LEU A 346 -24.65 2.82 -2.15
CA LEU A 346 -24.07 3.94 -2.89
C LEU A 346 -23.83 3.59 -4.37
N VAL A 347 -23.28 2.41 -4.65
CA VAL A 347 -23.15 1.88 -6.02
C VAL A 347 -24.52 1.70 -6.68
N GLY A 348 -25.52 1.19 -5.94
CA GLY A 348 -26.89 1.09 -6.43
C GLY A 348 -27.47 2.45 -6.84
N ARG A 349 -27.36 3.47 -5.98
CA ARG A 349 -27.84 4.84 -6.29
C ARG A 349 -27.13 5.41 -7.52
N LEU A 350 -25.82 5.19 -7.64
CA LEU A 350 -25.04 5.60 -8.82
C LEU A 350 -25.57 4.93 -10.09
N LEU A 351 -25.72 3.60 -10.10
CA LEU A 351 -26.22 2.88 -11.28
C LEU A 351 -27.66 3.27 -11.63
N ALA A 352 -28.51 3.54 -10.64
CA ALA A 352 -29.86 4.04 -10.89
C ALA A 352 -29.84 5.42 -11.55
N ARG A 353 -28.91 6.30 -11.16
CA ARG A 353 -28.65 7.61 -11.81
C ARG A 353 -28.23 7.45 -13.28
N GLN A 354 -27.48 6.39 -13.59
CA GLN A 354 -27.04 6.03 -14.95
C GLN A 354 -28.13 5.33 -15.79
N GLY A 355 -29.34 5.13 -15.24
CA GLY A 355 -30.48 4.55 -15.97
C GLY A 355 -30.71 3.06 -15.74
N PHE A 356 -29.91 2.39 -14.90
CA PHE A 356 -30.08 0.96 -14.56
C PHE A 356 -31.11 0.73 -13.43
N THR A 357 -32.16 1.55 -13.36
CA THR A 357 -33.11 1.57 -12.22
C THR A 357 -33.75 0.21 -11.94
N ALA A 358 -34.17 -0.52 -12.97
CA ALA A 358 -34.86 -1.81 -12.79
C ALA A 358 -33.94 -2.89 -12.18
N ASP A 359 -32.70 -3.01 -12.68
CA ASP A 359 -31.72 -3.95 -12.16
C ASP A 359 -31.29 -3.61 -10.75
N VAL A 360 -31.01 -2.33 -10.47
CA VAL A 360 -30.65 -1.85 -9.13
C VAL A 360 -31.77 -2.15 -8.14
N HIS A 361 -33.02 -1.84 -8.47
CA HIS A 361 -34.15 -2.13 -7.59
C HIS A 361 -34.28 -3.62 -7.27
N ARG A 362 -34.04 -4.49 -8.25
CA ARG A 362 -34.04 -5.94 -8.03
C ARG A 362 -32.89 -6.35 -7.11
N LEU A 363 -31.67 -5.93 -7.43
CA LEU A 363 -30.46 -6.29 -6.68
C LEU A 363 -30.47 -5.77 -5.25
N LEU A 364 -30.87 -4.51 -5.02
CA LEU A 364 -30.96 -3.96 -3.67
C LEU A 364 -32.06 -4.62 -2.83
N ARG A 365 -33.17 -5.07 -3.43
CA ARG A 365 -34.15 -5.90 -2.70
C ARG A 365 -33.54 -7.22 -2.26
N GLU A 366 -32.82 -7.90 -3.15
CA GLU A 366 -32.13 -9.16 -2.79
C GLU A 366 -31.11 -8.95 -1.66
N TRP A 367 -30.39 -7.82 -1.67
CA TRP A 367 -29.47 -7.46 -0.59
C TRP A 367 -30.19 -7.18 0.74
N ASP A 368 -31.24 -6.36 0.69
CA ASP A 368 -32.06 -5.96 1.84
C ASP A 368 -32.79 -7.16 2.46
N ASP A 369 -33.27 -8.11 1.64
CA ASP A 369 -33.92 -9.34 2.11
C ASP A 369 -32.93 -10.27 2.84
N ALA A 370 -31.63 -10.19 2.51
CA ALA A 370 -30.58 -11.03 3.08
C ALA A 370 -29.90 -10.44 4.33
N HIS A 371 -29.91 -9.11 4.50
CA HIS A 371 -29.17 -8.42 5.57
C HIS A 371 -30.03 -7.42 6.36
N ASP A 372 -31.35 -7.51 6.21
CA ASP A 372 -32.32 -6.52 6.69
C ASP A 372 -32.08 -5.10 6.12
N ARG A 373 -33.01 -4.19 6.44
CA ARG A 373 -32.91 -2.76 6.11
C ARG A 373 -32.56 -1.98 7.38
N PRO A 374 -31.27 -1.81 7.70
CA PRO A 374 -30.86 -1.19 8.95
C PRO A 374 -31.29 0.28 8.99
N ASP A 375 -31.75 0.73 10.15
CA ASP A 375 -32.01 2.14 10.45
C ASP A 375 -30.70 2.91 10.72
N ALA A 376 -29.62 2.21 11.03
CA ALA A 376 -28.33 2.78 11.35
C ALA A 376 -27.12 1.96 10.87
N LEU A 377 -26.04 2.68 10.52
CA LEU A 377 -24.69 2.13 10.38
C LEU A 377 -23.94 2.24 11.72
N LEU A 378 -23.02 1.32 11.97
CA LEU A 378 -22.30 1.24 13.24
C LEU A 378 -20.84 1.68 13.08
N LEU A 379 -20.45 2.71 13.84
CA LEU A 379 -19.04 3.11 13.96
C LEU A 379 -18.44 2.59 15.26
N PRO A 380 -17.27 1.95 15.24
CA PRO A 380 -16.57 1.53 16.45
C PRO A 380 -16.09 2.74 17.25
N LEU A 381 -16.01 2.60 18.57
CA LEU A 381 -15.51 3.62 19.48
C LEU A 381 -14.08 3.29 19.94
N ALA A 382 -13.26 4.31 20.18
CA ALA A 382 -11.86 4.15 20.61
C ALA A 382 -11.71 3.35 21.94
N PHE A 383 -12.76 3.34 22.75
CA PHE A 383 -12.82 2.69 24.06
C PHE A 383 -13.71 1.44 24.08
N GLY A 384 -14.04 0.90 22.91
CA GLY A 384 -14.94 -0.24 22.74
C GLY A 384 -16.42 0.13 22.63
N GLY A 385 -17.20 -0.77 22.03
CA GLY A 385 -18.59 -0.52 21.66
C GLY A 385 -18.73 0.21 20.32
N THR A 386 -19.95 0.67 20.02
CA THR A 386 -20.29 1.32 18.75
C THR A 386 -21.23 2.51 18.95
N VAL A 387 -21.13 3.51 18.07
CA VAL A 387 -22.14 4.56 17.90
C VAL A 387 -22.95 4.31 16.64
N ARG A 388 -24.25 4.61 16.70
CA ARG A 388 -25.21 4.47 15.59
C ARG A 388 -25.25 5.76 14.78
N MET A 389 -25.01 5.67 13.49
CA MET A 389 -25.24 6.74 12.51
C MET A 389 -26.53 6.44 11.74
N PRO A 390 -27.47 7.38 11.57
CA PRO A 390 -28.69 7.13 10.78
C PRO A 390 -28.32 6.69 9.35
N ALA A 391 -28.79 5.52 8.92
CA ALA A 391 -28.36 4.90 7.68
C ALA A 391 -28.69 5.78 6.46
N GLU A 392 -29.95 6.23 6.35
CA GLU A 392 -30.41 7.05 5.22
C GLU A 392 -29.65 8.38 5.11
N ALA A 393 -29.46 9.10 6.23
CA ALA A 393 -28.71 10.36 6.22
C ALA A 393 -27.23 10.14 5.85
N THR A 394 -26.66 8.98 6.21
CA THR A 394 -25.28 8.62 5.86
C THR A 394 -25.17 8.28 4.37
N LEU A 395 -26.16 7.56 3.83
CA LEU A 395 -26.29 7.26 2.41
C LEU A 395 -26.46 8.52 1.56
N ASP A 396 -27.29 9.48 2.00
CA ASP A 396 -27.46 10.76 1.33
C ASP A 396 -26.16 11.55 1.28
N ALA A 397 -25.44 11.63 2.41
CA ALA A 397 -24.15 12.31 2.48
C ALA A 397 -23.08 11.64 1.60
N GLY A 398 -22.99 10.31 1.63
CA GLY A 398 -22.06 9.56 0.79
C GLY A 398 -22.39 9.69 -0.70
N PHE A 399 -23.67 9.68 -1.05
CA PHE A 399 -24.08 9.83 -2.44
C PHE A 399 -23.83 11.24 -2.96
N ALA A 400 -24.08 12.28 -2.16
CA ALA A 400 -23.71 13.65 -2.53
C ALA A 400 -22.20 13.79 -2.77
N LEU A 401 -21.36 13.09 -2.01
CA LEU A 401 -19.91 13.05 -2.23
C LEU A 401 -19.56 12.35 -3.55
N ILE A 402 -20.20 11.22 -3.88
CA ILE A 402 -20.04 10.55 -5.18
C ILE A 402 -20.53 11.44 -6.33
N GLU A 403 -21.64 12.15 -6.19
CA GLU A 403 -22.11 13.07 -7.24
C GLU A 403 -21.08 14.18 -7.51
N ARG A 404 -20.46 14.72 -6.46
CA ARG A 404 -19.36 15.69 -6.61
C ARG A 404 -18.15 15.07 -7.28
N LEU A 405 -17.73 13.88 -6.87
CA LEU A 405 -16.66 13.11 -7.52
C LEU A 405 -16.91 12.96 -9.03
N LEU A 406 -18.16 12.73 -9.43
CA LEU A 406 -18.54 12.49 -10.81
C LEU A 406 -18.64 13.75 -11.65
N THR A 407 -19.01 14.88 -11.05
CA THR A 407 -19.45 16.07 -11.79
C THR A 407 -18.56 17.30 -11.58
N GLU A 408 -17.71 17.32 -10.56
CA GLU A 408 -16.76 18.42 -10.38
C GLU A 408 -15.55 18.24 -11.32
N PRO A 409 -15.20 19.27 -12.11
CA PRO A 409 -13.97 19.28 -12.91
C PRO A 409 -12.71 19.08 -12.08
N MET A 410 -11.81 18.21 -12.53
CA MET A 410 -10.55 17.91 -11.84
C MET A 410 -9.34 18.44 -12.61
N PRO A 411 -8.46 19.26 -11.99
CA PRO A 411 -7.21 19.69 -12.60
C PRO A 411 -6.33 18.57 -13.17
N SER A 412 -6.21 17.45 -12.46
CA SER A 412 -5.48 16.24 -12.88
C SER A 412 -6.06 15.54 -14.11
N LEU A 413 -7.33 15.81 -14.43
CA LEU A 413 -8.01 15.38 -15.65
C LEU A 413 -8.08 16.50 -16.70
N GLY A 414 -7.26 17.55 -16.59
CA GLY A 414 -7.29 18.68 -17.52
C GLY A 414 -8.55 19.54 -17.42
N GLY A 415 -9.25 19.49 -16.28
CA GLY A 415 -10.54 20.16 -16.08
C GLY A 415 -11.74 19.36 -16.59
N LEU A 416 -11.56 18.09 -16.93
CA LEU A 416 -12.66 17.16 -17.21
C LEU A 416 -13.23 16.57 -15.92
N THR A 417 -14.42 16.01 -16.02
CA THR A 417 -15.10 15.29 -14.94
C THR A 417 -14.85 13.80 -15.06
N LEU A 418 -15.14 13.05 -14.00
CA LEU A 418 -15.02 11.59 -14.05
C LEU A 418 -16.03 10.95 -15.01
N LEU A 419 -17.16 11.60 -15.30
CA LEU A 419 -18.13 11.14 -16.30
C LEU A 419 -17.64 11.29 -17.75
N ASP A 420 -16.62 12.11 -17.98
CA ASP A 420 -16.00 12.26 -19.31
C ASP A 420 -15.01 11.13 -19.61
N VAL A 421 -14.62 10.36 -18.59
CA VAL A 421 -13.73 9.21 -18.73
C VAL A 421 -14.52 8.02 -19.28
N PRO A 422 -14.12 7.43 -20.43
CA PRO A 422 -14.83 6.31 -21.02
C PRO A 422 -14.74 5.06 -20.12
N GLY A 423 -15.89 4.41 -19.96
CA GLY A 423 -16.08 3.18 -19.16
C GLY A 423 -17.02 2.21 -19.85
#